data_AF-A0A2R5LBU8-F1
#
_entry.id   AF-A0A2R5LBU8-F1
#
_cell.length_a   1.000
_cell.length_b   1.000
_cell.length_c   1.000
_cell.angle_alpha   90.00
_cell.angle_beta   90.00
_cell.angle_gamma   90.00
#
_symmetry.space_group_name_H-M   'P 1'
#
loop_
_entity.id
_entity.type
_entity.pdbx_description
1 polymer ?
#
loop_
_entity_poly.entity_id
_entity_poly.type
_entity_poly.pdbx_seq_one_letter_code
_entity_poly.pdbx_strand_id
1 'polypeptide(L)'
;TRTCFRGTFARDEIALQKAGPGLYVVNTAPRSSPGEHWTLFHISNDRSISYFDSYGMRPLYKEFYKFIHPASSFHYNRKRLQGYGSATCGLYCLYVGSLLCCGFLLEECTRRFSHTNFKLNDRLIAILVRKQIPRKTDNMSCCSVL
;
A
#
# COMPACT_ATOMS: atom_id res chain seq x y z
N THR A 1 -9.71 -3.30 10.94
CA THR A 1 -8.87 -2.39 10.13
C THR A 1 -8.78 -0.95 10.65
N ARG A 2 -9.73 -0.43 11.46
CA ARG A 2 -9.69 0.96 11.97
C ARG A 2 -8.47 1.34 12.82
N THR A 3 -7.67 0.39 13.30
CA THR A 3 -6.49 0.63 14.16
C THR A 3 -5.16 0.80 13.40
N CYS A 4 -5.11 0.44 12.11
CA CYS A 4 -3.87 0.41 11.34
C CYS A 4 -3.70 1.63 10.40
N PHE A 5 -4.78 2.12 9.79
CA PHE A 5 -4.69 3.18 8.78
C PHE A 5 -4.42 4.56 9.38
N ARG A 6 -3.39 5.25 8.88
CA ARG A 6 -2.93 6.56 9.35
C ARG A 6 -3.32 7.72 8.43
N GLY A 7 -3.57 7.44 7.15
CA GLY A 7 -4.04 8.45 6.21
C GLY A 7 -3.49 8.28 4.80
N THR A 8 -3.96 9.18 3.94
CA THR A 8 -3.43 9.42 2.60
C THR A 8 -2.64 10.73 2.58
N PHE A 9 -1.43 10.71 2.02
CA PHE A 9 -0.54 11.87 1.99
C PHE A 9 -0.01 12.10 0.59
N ALA A 10 0.24 13.36 0.23
CA ALA A 10 1.09 13.70 -0.90
C ALA A 10 2.58 13.56 -0.53
N ARG A 11 3.45 13.55 -1.54
CA ARG A 11 4.90 13.35 -1.34
C ARG A 11 5.51 14.32 -0.36
N ASP A 12 5.14 15.59 -0.45
CA ASP A 12 5.65 16.69 0.37
C ASP A 12 5.03 16.73 1.79
N GLU A 13 3.96 15.98 2.03
CA GLU A 13 3.30 15.92 3.33
C GLU A 13 3.83 14.79 4.22
N ILE A 14 4.35 13.69 3.64
CA ILE A 14 4.74 12.49 4.40
C ILE A 14 5.93 12.75 5.33
N ALA A 15 6.90 13.56 4.91
CA ALA A 15 8.07 13.90 5.72
C ALA A 15 7.74 14.79 6.92
N LEU A 16 6.54 15.38 6.96
CA LEU A 16 6.03 16.17 8.08
C LEU A 16 5.32 15.28 9.11
N GLN A 17 5.03 14.02 8.76
CA GLN A 17 4.34 13.10 9.66
C GLN A 17 5.31 12.47 10.65
N LYS A 18 4.86 12.32 11.91
CA LYS A 18 5.59 11.53 12.89
C LYS A 18 5.47 10.05 12.53
N ALA A 19 6.56 9.46 12.02
CA ALA A 19 6.60 8.04 11.70
C ALA A 19 6.28 7.19 12.94
N GLY A 20 5.21 6.41 12.86
CA GLY A 20 4.71 5.51 13.93
C GLY A 20 4.03 4.27 13.35
N PRO A 21 3.80 3.21 14.14
CA PRO A 21 3.18 1.99 13.66
C PRO A 21 1.86 2.26 12.94
N GLY A 22 1.66 1.62 11.78
CA GLY A 22 0.47 1.78 10.95
C GLY A 22 0.76 1.90 9.45
N LEU A 23 -0.30 2.11 8.69
CA LEU A 23 -0.35 2.14 7.23
C LEU A 23 -0.54 3.57 6.72
N TYR A 24 0.36 4.01 5.85
CA TYR A 24 0.37 5.32 5.21
C TYR A 24 0.30 5.10 3.70
N VAL A 25 -0.74 5.59 3.05
CA VAL A 25 -0.84 5.56 1.59
C VAL A 25 -0.34 6.90 1.07
N VAL A 26 0.61 6.88 0.13
CA VAL A 26 1.35 8.08 -0.26
C VAL A 26 1.35 8.23 -1.78
N ASN A 27 0.91 9.38 -2.26
CA ASN A 27 1.08 9.76 -3.65
C ASN A 27 2.53 10.22 -3.88
N THR A 28 3.12 9.85 -5.00
CA THR A 28 4.48 10.27 -5.36
C THR A 28 4.56 11.72 -5.89
N ALA A 29 3.40 12.30 -6.24
CA ALA A 29 3.30 13.70 -6.61
C ALA A 29 3.10 14.60 -5.37
N PRO A 30 3.48 15.89 -5.45
CA PRO A 30 3.25 16.86 -4.38
C PRO A 30 1.77 17.26 -4.29
N ARG A 31 1.35 17.81 -3.15
CA ARG A 31 -0.04 18.22 -2.88
C ARG A 31 -0.58 19.21 -3.91
N SER A 32 0.29 20.06 -4.45
CA SER A 32 -0.06 21.08 -5.44
C SER A 32 -0.34 20.52 -6.85
N SER A 33 -0.29 19.20 -7.03
CA SER A 33 -0.51 18.53 -8.32
C SER A 33 -1.76 17.63 -8.26
N PRO A 34 -2.32 17.22 -9.41
CA PRO A 34 -3.47 16.31 -9.44
C PRO A 34 -3.16 14.87 -8.98
N GLY A 35 -1.90 14.54 -8.67
CA GLY A 35 -1.45 13.18 -8.33
C GLY A 35 -0.90 12.43 -9.54
N GLU A 36 -0.03 11.43 -9.30
CA GLU A 36 0.57 10.63 -10.37
C GLU A 36 0.54 9.11 -10.09
N HIS A 37 1.01 8.67 -8.92
CA HIS A 37 1.15 7.25 -8.58
C HIS A 37 0.98 7.05 -7.08
N TRP A 38 0.30 5.97 -6.70
CA TRP A 38 0.04 5.64 -5.30
C TRP A 38 0.94 4.50 -4.85
N THR A 39 1.56 4.70 -3.70
CA THR A 39 2.44 3.76 -3.01
C THR A 39 1.99 3.65 -1.55
N LEU A 40 2.58 2.77 -0.76
CA LEU A 40 2.34 2.76 0.69
C LEU A 40 3.60 2.48 1.50
N PHE A 41 3.55 2.94 2.74
CA PHE A 41 4.41 2.50 3.83
C PHE A 41 3.56 1.80 4.88
N HIS A 42 4.04 0.67 5.36
CA HIS A 42 3.55 0.04 6.58
C HIS A 42 4.69 -0.01 7.59
N ILE A 43 4.44 0.48 8.80
CA ILE A 43 5.38 0.45 9.91
C ILE A 43 4.83 -0.50 10.96
N SER A 44 5.56 -1.57 11.29
CA SER A 44 5.18 -2.49 12.36
C SER A 44 5.61 -1.94 13.73
N ASN A 45 5.15 -2.60 14.81
CA ASN A 45 5.41 -2.16 16.19
C ASN A 45 6.90 -2.16 16.55
N ASP A 46 7.69 -3.04 15.94
CA ASP A 46 9.16 -3.13 16.07
C ASP A 46 9.93 -2.11 15.22
N ARG A 47 9.21 -1.17 14.57
CA ARG A 47 9.76 -0.14 13.67
C ARG A 47 10.36 -0.70 12.38
N SER A 48 10.05 -1.94 12.01
CA SER A 48 10.32 -2.44 10.65
C SER A 48 9.38 -1.77 9.65
N ILE A 49 9.91 -1.38 8.48
CA ILE A 49 9.15 -0.65 7.45
C ILE A 49 9.05 -1.50 6.18
N SER A 50 7.83 -1.68 5.70
CA SER A 50 7.53 -2.21 4.37
C SER A 50 7.06 -1.08 3.47
N TYR A 51 7.81 -0.80 2.40
CA TYR A 51 7.38 0.07 1.30
C TYR A 51 6.87 -0.78 0.15
N PHE A 52 5.68 -0.47 -0.35
CA PHE A 52 5.12 -1.16 -1.50
C PHE A 52 4.88 -0.18 -2.65
N ASP A 53 5.34 -0.59 -3.82
CA ASP A 53 5.11 0.04 -5.10
C ASP A 53 4.69 -1.05 -6.10
N SER A 54 3.51 -0.94 -6.71
CA SER A 54 3.01 -1.93 -7.66
C SER A 54 3.85 -2.06 -8.94
N TYR A 55 4.74 -1.11 -9.23
CA TYR A 55 5.76 -1.23 -10.27
C TYR A 55 7.06 -1.91 -9.82
N GLY A 56 7.21 -2.20 -8.51
CA GLY A 56 8.40 -2.84 -7.96
C GLY A 56 9.59 -1.90 -7.81
N MET A 57 9.33 -0.59 -7.77
CA MET A 57 10.37 0.42 -7.62
C MET A 57 10.71 0.61 -6.14
N ARG A 58 11.96 0.98 -5.86
CA ARG A 58 12.35 1.51 -4.55
C ARG A 58 11.81 2.94 -4.37
N PRO A 59 11.76 3.49 -3.15
CA PRO A 59 11.50 4.92 -2.95
C PRO A 59 12.45 5.78 -3.79
N LEU A 60 11.93 6.80 -4.47
CA LEU A 60 12.73 7.66 -5.35
C LEU A 60 12.92 9.07 -4.80
N TYR A 61 12.10 9.47 -3.82
CA TYR A 61 12.01 10.85 -3.35
C TYR A 61 12.69 11.04 -1.99
N LYS A 62 13.35 12.18 -1.80
CA LYS A 62 14.05 12.52 -0.54
C LYS A 62 13.11 12.50 0.67
N GLU A 63 11.86 12.91 0.48
CA GLU A 63 10.82 12.94 1.50
C GLU A 63 10.51 11.54 2.03
N PHE A 64 10.56 10.54 1.15
CA PHE A 64 10.31 9.14 1.52
C PHE A 64 11.48 8.61 2.36
N TYR A 65 12.72 8.91 1.97
CA TYR A 65 13.90 8.53 2.76
C TYR A 65 13.93 9.21 4.14
N LYS A 66 13.50 10.47 4.23
CA LYS A 66 13.33 11.15 5.52
C LYS A 66 12.28 10.46 6.40
N PHE A 67 11.19 9.99 5.81
CA PHE A 67 10.15 9.27 6.54
C PHE A 67 10.60 7.88 7.01
N ILE A 68 11.45 7.19 6.23
CA ILE A 68 11.98 5.86 6.58
C ILE A 68 13.00 5.93 7.72
N HIS A 69 13.75 7.02 7.88
CA HIS A 69 14.71 7.16 8.97
C HIS A 69 13.96 7.60 10.25
N PRO A 70 13.85 6.79 11.33
CA PRO A 70 14.82 5.80 11.83
C PRO A 70 14.29 4.35 11.90
N ALA A 71 14.08 3.68 10.76
CA ALA A 71 13.61 2.29 10.72
C ALA A 71 14.63 1.29 11.31
N SER A 72 14.14 0.27 12.01
CA SER A 72 14.95 -0.89 12.44
C SER A 72 15.35 -1.76 11.26
N SER A 73 14.44 -1.91 10.29
CA SER A 73 14.66 -2.64 9.05
C SER A 73 13.79 -2.04 7.93
N PHE A 74 14.20 -2.22 6.69
CA PHE A 74 13.50 -1.67 5.53
C PHE A 74 13.37 -2.69 4.41
N HIS A 75 12.14 -2.93 3.98
CA HIS A 75 11.79 -3.88 2.92
C HIS A 75 10.98 -3.19 1.83
N TYR A 76 11.22 -3.58 0.58
CA TYR A 76 10.37 -3.19 -0.54
C TYR A 76 10.27 -4.30 -1.57
N ASN A 77 9.18 -4.33 -2.33
CA ASN A 77 9.02 -5.28 -3.41
C ASN A 77 9.82 -4.83 -4.64
N ARG A 78 10.55 -5.76 -5.26
CA ARG A 78 11.37 -5.53 -6.47
C ARG A 78 10.71 -6.01 -7.76
N LYS A 79 9.58 -6.69 -7.65
CA LYS A 79 8.85 -7.26 -8.78
C LYS A 79 7.65 -6.38 -9.10
N ARG A 80 7.51 -6.04 -10.38
CA ARG A 80 6.33 -5.39 -10.93
C ARG A 80 5.14 -6.33 -10.85
N LEU A 81 3.99 -5.79 -10.45
CA LEU A 81 2.71 -6.52 -10.40
C LEU A 81 1.65 -5.87 -11.28
N GLN A 82 1.72 -4.55 -11.50
CA GLN A 82 0.77 -3.77 -12.28
C GLN A 82 1.22 -3.58 -13.74
N GLY A 83 0.26 -3.52 -14.67
CA GLY A 83 0.53 -3.15 -16.06
C GLY A 83 0.84 -1.66 -16.22
N TYR A 84 1.76 -1.30 -17.12
CA TYR A 84 2.01 0.11 -17.41
C TYR A 84 0.75 0.81 -17.92
N GLY A 85 0.53 2.05 -17.47
CA GLY A 85 -0.65 2.86 -17.83
C GLY A 85 -1.97 2.44 -17.19
N SER A 86 -2.01 1.32 -16.46
CA SER A 86 -3.19 0.92 -15.70
C SER A 86 -3.44 1.88 -14.52
N ALA A 87 -4.70 2.23 -14.23
CA ALA A 87 -5.07 3.11 -13.10
C ALA A 87 -5.38 2.30 -11.82
N THR A 88 -4.63 1.23 -11.55
CA THR A 88 -4.90 0.27 -10.46
C THR A 88 -3.96 0.39 -9.25
N CYS A 89 -2.92 1.23 -9.28
CA CYS A 89 -1.93 1.37 -8.21
C CYS A 89 -2.57 1.60 -6.83
N GLY A 90 -3.60 2.43 -6.75
CA GLY A 90 -4.36 2.65 -5.52
C GLY A 90 -5.08 1.39 -5.01
N LEU A 91 -5.62 0.55 -5.91
CA LEU A 91 -6.27 -0.71 -5.54
C LEU A 91 -5.26 -1.71 -4.98
N TYR A 92 -4.06 -1.77 -5.56
CA TYR A 92 -2.97 -2.56 -4.98
C TYR A 92 -2.62 -2.08 -3.58
N CYS A 93 -2.54 -0.75 -3.38
CA CYS A 93 -2.24 -0.20 -2.06
C CYS A 93 -3.29 -0.61 -1.01
N LEU A 94 -4.58 -0.55 -1.35
CA LEU A 94 -5.65 -0.97 -0.45
C LEU A 94 -5.55 -2.45 -0.09
N TYR A 95 -5.41 -3.32 -1.09
CA TYR A 95 -5.37 -4.76 -0.85
C TYR A 95 -4.11 -5.19 -0.11
N VAL A 96 -2.92 -4.81 -0.59
CA VAL A 96 -1.64 -5.16 0.06
C VAL A 96 -1.56 -4.53 1.45
N GLY A 97 -1.99 -3.26 1.59
CA GLY A 97 -2.05 -2.59 2.89
C GLY A 97 -2.95 -3.32 3.88
N SER A 98 -4.10 -3.85 3.43
CA SER A 98 -4.98 -4.64 4.30
C SER A 98 -4.30 -5.91 4.82
N LEU A 99 -3.56 -6.63 3.95
CA LEU A 99 -2.82 -7.83 4.34
C LEU A 99 -1.67 -7.51 5.31
N LEU A 100 -0.91 -6.44 5.05
CA LEU A 100 0.16 -5.99 5.94
C LEU A 100 -0.39 -5.66 7.34
N CYS A 101 -1.55 -4.98 7.41
CA CYS A 101 -2.24 -4.70 8.66
C CYS A 101 -2.76 -5.96 9.37
N CYS A 102 -2.95 -7.08 8.66
CA CYS A 102 -3.26 -8.39 9.23
C CYS A 102 -2.00 -9.18 9.65
N GLY A 103 -0.81 -8.59 9.51
CA GLY A 103 0.45 -9.21 9.95
C GLY A 103 1.16 -10.06 8.90
N PHE A 104 0.67 -10.09 7.65
CA PHE A 104 1.41 -10.76 6.56
C PHE A 104 2.68 -9.99 6.21
N LEU A 105 3.72 -10.71 5.80
CA LEU A 105 4.95 -10.13 5.27
C LEU A 105 4.72 -9.59 3.86
N LEU A 106 5.46 -8.54 3.49
CA LEU A 106 5.36 -7.93 2.15
C LEU A 106 5.59 -8.96 1.03
N GLU A 107 6.58 -9.83 1.19
CA GLU A 107 6.87 -10.88 0.23
C GLU A 107 5.67 -11.81 0.02
N GLU A 108 5.04 -12.27 1.10
CA GLU A 108 3.84 -13.11 1.04
C GLU A 108 2.73 -12.40 0.29
N CYS A 109 2.49 -11.11 0.58
CA CYS A 109 1.48 -10.30 -0.09
C CYS A 109 1.70 -10.29 -1.61
N THR A 110 2.94 -10.05 -2.05
CA THR A 110 3.27 -9.95 -3.48
C THR A 110 3.25 -11.30 -4.22
N ARG A 111 3.56 -12.41 -3.53
CA ARG A 111 3.54 -13.77 -4.11
C ARG A 111 2.15 -14.22 -4.58
N ARG A 112 1.09 -13.51 -4.19
CA ARG A 112 -0.30 -13.78 -4.61
C ARG A 112 -0.58 -13.36 -6.06
N PHE A 113 0.35 -12.67 -6.72
CA PHE A 113 0.18 -12.14 -8.07
C PHE A 113 1.13 -12.82 -9.06
N SER A 114 0.75 -12.82 -10.34
CA SER A 114 1.64 -13.26 -11.42
C SER A 114 2.78 -12.28 -11.63
N HIS A 115 4.00 -12.75 -11.85
CA HIS A 115 5.14 -11.88 -12.20
C HIS A 115 5.30 -11.65 -13.71
N THR A 116 4.45 -12.28 -14.52
CA THR A 116 4.51 -12.21 -15.99
C THR A 116 3.20 -11.73 -16.63
N ASN A 117 2.06 -11.88 -15.94
CA ASN A 117 0.74 -11.53 -16.46
C ASN A 117 0.11 -10.35 -15.71
N PHE A 118 0.57 -9.14 -16.00
CA PHE A 118 0.14 -7.92 -15.30
C PHE A 118 -1.33 -7.56 -15.60
N LYS A 119 -1.83 -7.84 -16.81
CA LYS A 119 -3.24 -7.61 -17.17
C LYS A 119 -4.19 -8.54 -16.40
N LEU A 120 -3.76 -9.75 -16.07
CA LEU A 120 -4.51 -10.63 -15.16
C LEU A 120 -4.50 -10.05 -13.75
N ASN A 121 -3.35 -9.61 -13.26
CA ASN A 121 -3.26 -9.01 -11.93
C ASN A 121 -4.14 -7.76 -11.78
N ASP A 122 -4.15 -6.88 -12.78
CA ASP A 122 -4.97 -5.65 -12.79
C ASP A 122 -6.49 -5.98 -12.74
N ARG A 123 -6.91 -7.07 -13.39
CA ARG A 123 -8.29 -7.57 -13.27
C ARG A 123 -8.56 -8.18 -11.91
N LEU A 124 -7.62 -8.99 -11.42
CA LEU A 124 -7.72 -9.68 -10.13
C LEU A 124 -7.81 -8.67 -8.98
N ILE A 125 -6.96 -7.64 -8.94
CA ILE A 125 -6.95 -6.66 -7.86
C ILE A 125 -8.26 -5.89 -7.77
N ALA A 126 -8.85 -5.55 -8.92
CA ALA A 126 -10.15 -4.89 -8.96
C ALA A 126 -11.29 -5.79 -8.44
N ILE A 127 -11.20 -7.11 -8.62
CA ILE A 127 -12.16 -8.07 -8.05
C ILE A 127 -11.95 -8.21 -6.55
N LEU A 128 -10.69 -8.36 -6.10
CA LEU A 128 -10.34 -8.56 -4.70
C LEU A 128 -10.78 -7.39 -3.82
N VAL A 129 -10.48 -6.16 -4.23
CA VAL A 129 -10.89 -4.96 -3.47
C VAL A 129 -12.41 -4.83 -3.41
N ARG A 130 -13.12 -5.09 -4.53
CA ARG A 130 -14.59 -5.06 -4.54
C ARG A 130 -15.22 -6.05 -3.56
N LYS A 131 -14.61 -7.23 -3.38
CA LYS A 131 -15.10 -8.23 -2.40
C LYS A 131 -14.89 -7.79 -0.94
N GLN A 132 -13.97 -6.86 -0.67
CA GLN A 132 -13.71 -6.35 0.68
C GLN A 132 -14.62 -5.17 1.07
N ILE A 133 -15.34 -4.57 0.12
CA ILE A 133 -16.24 -3.44 0.39
C ILE A 133 -17.66 -4.01 0.66
N PRO A 134 -18.23 -3.82 1.87
CA PRO A 134 -19.59 -4.24 2.17
C PRO A 134 -20.59 -3.58 1.21
N ARG A 135 -21.58 -4.32 0.71
CA ARG A 135 -22.64 -3.71 -0.10
C ARG A 135 -23.61 -2.98 0.83
N LYS A 136 -24.16 -1.85 0.36
CA LYS A 136 -25.15 -1.05 1.12
C LYS A 136 -26.40 -1.84 1.57
N THR A 137 -26.65 -3.03 1.01
CA THR A 137 -27.77 -3.92 1.35
C THR A 137 -27.46 -4.90 2.47
N ASP A 138 -26.20 -5.02 2.89
CA ASP A 138 -25.80 -6.01 3.87
C ASP A 138 -25.85 -5.36 5.26
N ASN A 139 -26.91 -5.68 6.02
CA ASN A 139 -27.05 -5.29 7.42
C ASN A 139 -25.77 -5.61 8.19
N MET A 140 -25.25 -4.62 8.90
CA MET A 140 -24.04 -4.71 9.71
C MET A 140 -24.11 -5.89 10.69
N SER A 141 -23.30 -6.90 10.41
CA SER A 141 -22.72 -7.80 11.40
C SER A 141 -21.21 -7.76 11.19
N CYS A 142 -20.53 -7.02 12.06
CA CYS A 142 -19.08 -6.95 12.09
C CYS A 142 -18.54 -8.16 12.84
N CYS A 143 -18.04 -9.18 12.13
CA CYS A 143 -16.89 -9.98 12.54
C CYS A 143 -16.47 -10.99 11.47
N SER A 144 -15.16 -11.26 11.45
CA SER A 144 -14.47 -12.42 10.84
C SER A 144 -14.51 -12.55 9.32
N VAL A 145 -13.43 -12.07 8.68
CA VAL A 145 -12.82 -12.81 7.58
C VAL A 145 -11.31 -12.84 7.80
N LEU A 146 -10.87 -13.98 8.35
CA LEU A 146 -9.56 -14.64 8.32
C LEU A 146 -8.29 -13.79 8.51
#